data_AF-A0AA96RYB2-F1
#
_entry.id   AF-A0AA96RYB2-F1
#
_cell.length_a   1.000
_cell.length_b   1.000
_cell.length_c   1.000
_cell.angle_alpha   90.00
_cell.angle_beta   90.00
_cell.angle_gamma   90.00
#
_symmetry.space_group_name_H-M   'P 1'
#
loop_
_entity.id
_entity.type
_entity.pdbx_description
1 polymer ?
#
loop_
_entity_poly.entity_id
_entity_poly.type
_entity_poly.pdbx_seq_one_letter_code
_entity_poly.pdbx_strand_id
1 'polypeptide(L)'
;MIYLLDHSGKERWYFEVNEAGWAFRQILLEEGKESKISNQKKYDFFLSETELSLDDETLLRITQDEFEEVWNRINRDQTQSWVELKSKLPLGTKVTGPIEVLYPQGVIVSLPDFDTLAIANYEECAANYKNRNLHKGLYVTADIIGYDEVNYWFVVGNPRIIDMQQKLRSQERT
;
A
#
# COMPACT_ATOMS: atom_id res chain seq x y z
N MET A 1 -5.82 10.28 -13.63
CA MET A 1 -6.26 10.25 -12.23
C MET A 1 -7.15 11.45 -11.96
N ILE A 2 -8.07 11.32 -11.02
CA ILE A 2 -8.99 12.37 -10.55
C ILE A 2 -8.65 12.60 -9.07
N TYR A 3 -8.65 13.87 -8.65
CA TYR A 3 -8.33 14.28 -7.29
C TYR A 3 -9.55 14.91 -6.63
N LEU A 4 -9.89 14.42 -5.46
CA LEU A 4 -11.12 14.79 -4.76
C LEU A 4 -10.82 15.20 -3.32
N LEU A 5 -11.63 16.11 -2.80
CA LEU A 5 -11.64 16.59 -1.43
C LEU A 5 -13.07 16.50 -0.89
N ASP A 6 -13.24 15.77 0.20
CA ASP A 6 -14.43 15.89 1.07
C ASP A 6 -14.06 16.72 2.30
N HIS A 7 -14.91 17.69 2.63
CA HIS A 7 -14.77 18.53 3.80
C HIS A 7 -15.99 18.42 4.69
N SER A 8 -15.84 17.62 5.74
CA SER A 8 -16.87 17.28 6.71
C SER A 8 -16.50 17.85 8.08
N GLY A 9 -16.96 19.07 8.37
CA GLY A 9 -16.74 19.74 9.66
C GLY A 9 -15.26 19.98 9.98
N LYS A 10 -14.67 19.09 10.80
CA LYS A 10 -13.25 19.15 11.23
C LYS A 10 -12.35 18.20 10.48
N GLU A 11 -12.93 17.35 9.63
CA GLU A 11 -12.23 16.35 8.84
C GLU A 11 -12.10 16.82 7.40
N ARG A 12 -10.92 16.59 6.83
CA ARG A 12 -10.66 16.76 5.40
C ARG A 12 -10.11 15.46 4.85
N TRP A 13 -10.83 14.90 3.91
CA TRP A 13 -10.45 13.68 3.22
C TRP A 13 -10.00 14.01 1.81
N TYR A 14 -8.80 13.59 1.45
CA TYR A 14 -8.27 13.74 0.10
C TYR A 14 -8.18 12.37 -0.55
N PHE A 15 -8.58 12.27 -1.81
CA PHE A 15 -8.55 11.03 -2.57
C PHE A 15 -7.90 11.25 -3.93
N GLU A 16 -6.97 10.37 -4.29
CA GLU A 16 -6.56 10.15 -5.67
C GLU A 16 -7.28 8.89 -6.16
N VAL A 17 -8.12 9.04 -7.19
CA VAL A 17 -8.93 7.93 -7.73
C VAL A 17 -8.74 7.80 -9.25
N ASN A 18 -9.03 6.61 -9.78
CA ASN A 18 -9.16 6.44 -11.23
C ASN A 18 -10.57 6.85 -11.72
N GLU A 19 -10.81 6.74 -13.03
CA GLU A 19 -12.10 7.08 -13.65
C GLU A 19 -13.25 6.17 -13.19
N ALA A 20 -12.94 5.00 -12.63
CA ALA A 20 -13.90 4.08 -12.04
C ALA A 20 -14.08 4.31 -10.53
N GLY A 21 -13.50 5.37 -9.95
CA GLY A 21 -13.67 5.71 -8.54
C GLY A 21 -12.81 4.90 -7.56
N TRP A 22 -11.91 4.03 -8.03
CA TRP A 22 -11.00 3.28 -7.16
C TRP A 22 -9.90 4.19 -6.62
N ALA A 23 -9.73 4.22 -5.30
CA ALA A 23 -8.69 4.98 -4.64
C ALA A 23 -7.30 4.34 -4.80
N PHE A 24 -6.29 5.18 -4.99
CA PHE A 24 -4.87 4.82 -5.05
C PHE A 24 -4.09 5.47 -3.90
N ARG A 25 -4.46 6.71 -3.55
CA ARG A 25 -3.94 7.41 -2.37
C ARG A 25 -5.05 8.10 -1.61
N GLN A 26 -4.93 8.10 -0.29
CA GLN A 26 -5.92 8.68 0.60
C GLN A 26 -5.24 9.39 1.78
N ILE A 27 -5.76 10.56 2.15
CA ILE A 27 -5.31 11.37 3.28
C ILE A 27 -6.51 11.74 4.13
N LEU A 28 -6.39 11.60 5.45
CA LEU A 28 -7.31 12.19 6.41
C LEU A 28 -6.56 13.17 7.31
N LEU A 29 -7.01 14.42 7.26
CA LEU A 29 -6.63 15.46 8.20
C LEU A 29 -7.78 15.70 9.17
N GLU A 30 -7.50 15.63 10.46
CA GLU A 30 -8.46 15.97 11.50
C GLU A 30 -7.84 16.98 12.47
N GLU A 31 -8.57 18.06 12.77
CA GLU A 31 -8.08 19.12 13.65
C GLU A 31 -7.72 18.58 15.05
N GLY A 32 -6.47 18.76 15.47
CA GLY A 32 -5.97 18.32 16.77
C GLY A 32 -5.58 16.85 16.86
N LYS A 33 -5.62 16.10 15.75
CA LYS A 33 -5.11 14.72 15.66
C LYS A 33 -3.97 14.61 14.66
N GLU A 34 -3.22 13.52 14.75
CA GLU A 34 -2.25 13.16 13.73
C GLU A 34 -2.96 12.80 12.41
N SER A 35 -2.38 13.23 11.29
CA SER A 35 -2.86 12.89 9.96
C SER A 35 -2.71 11.40 9.67
N LYS A 36 -3.67 10.82 8.95
CA LYS A 36 -3.58 9.45 8.43
C LYS A 36 -3.36 9.48 6.93
N ILE A 37 -2.48 8.61 6.43
CA ILE A 37 -2.18 8.49 5.00
C ILE A 37 -2.11 7.02 4.60
N SER A 38 -2.57 6.70 3.39
CA SER A 38 -2.77 5.32 2.93
C SER A 38 -1.48 4.53 2.70
N ASN A 39 -0.33 5.18 2.60
CA ASN A 39 0.95 4.53 2.34
C ASN A 39 1.66 4.01 3.61
N GLN A 40 1.10 4.23 4.80
CA GLN A 40 1.70 3.82 6.06
C GLN A 40 0.80 2.85 6.84
N LYS A 41 1.43 1.91 7.56
CA LYS A 41 0.76 1.01 8.52
C LYS A 41 0.90 1.52 9.96
N LYS A 42 0.80 2.83 10.20
CA LYS A 42 0.97 3.41 11.55
C LYS A 42 -0.22 3.12 12.48
N TYR A 43 -1.43 3.07 11.91
CA TYR A 43 -2.67 2.84 12.67
C TYR A 43 -3.46 1.65 12.12
N ASP A 44 -3.70 1.62 10.81
CA ASP A 44 -4.13 0.47 10.02
C ASP A 44 -4.05 0.87 8.53
N PHE A 45 -4.24 -0.09 7.62
CA PHE A 45 -4.46 0.18 6.21
C PHE A 45 -5.76 0.98 6.00
N PHE A 46 -5.68 2.08 5.27
CA PHE A 46 -6.72 3.13 5.28
C PHE A 46 -7.25 3.50 3.89
N LEU A 47 -6.88 2.75 2.86
CA LEU A 47 -7.38 2.98 1.51
C LEU A 47 -8.80 2.41 1.35
N SER A 48 -9.71 3.15 0.71
CA SER A 48 -11.09 2.71 0.48
C SER A 48 -11.16 1.34 -0.22
N GLU A 49 -11.91 0.41 0.36
CA GLU A 49 -12.17 -0.92 -0.24
C GLU A 49 -13.27 -0.89 -1.31
N THR A 50 -13.95 0.25 -1.47
CA THR A 50 -15.04 0.45 -2.45
C THR A 50 -14.78 1.67 -3.33
N GLU A 51 -15.36 1.65 -4.53
CA GLU A 51 -15.34 2.80 -5.44
C GLU A 51 -16.07 4.01 -4.84
N LEU A 52 -15.52 5.20 -5.07
CA LEU A 52 -16.17 6.46 -4.75
C LEU A 52 -17.10 6.85 -5.89
N SER A 53 -18.31 7.30 -5.55
CA SER A 53 -19.23 7.90 -6.51
C SER A 53 -18.69 9.26 -6.95
N LEU A 54 -18.16 9.35 -8.18
CA LEU A 54 -17.61 10.59 -8.73
C LEU A 54 -18.65 11.70 -8.94
N ASP A 55 -19.93 11.35 -8.90
CA ASP A 55 -21.07 12.27 -9.00
C ASP A 55 -21.60 12.73 -7.63
N ASP A 56 -20.93 12.35 -6.53
CA ASP A 56 -21.29 12.83 -5.20
C ASP A 56 -21.00 14.34 -5.07
N GLU A 57 -22.04 15.14 -4.83
CA GLU A 57 -21.94 16.60 -4.70
C GLU A 57 -21.11 17.06 -3.50
N THR A 58 -20.85 16.18 -2.53
CA THR A 58 -19.96 16.46 -1.38
C THR A 58 -18.48 16.40 -1.76
N LEU A 59 -18.14 15.73 -2.87
CA LEU A 59 -16.77 15.59 -3.35
C LEU A 59 -16.38 16.75 -4.26
N LEU A 60 -15.51 17.61 -3.76
CA LEU A 60 -14.94 18.70 -4.53
C LEU A 60 -13.76 18.20 -5.37
N ARG A 61 -13.79 18.46 -6.68
CA ARG A 61 -12.63 18.22 -7.53
C ARG A 61 -11.54 19.26 -7.22
N ILE A 62 -10.35 18.76 -6.94
CA ILE A 62 -9.15 19.57 -6.73
C ILE A 62 -8.14 19.27 -7.83
N THR A 63 -7.10 20.11 -7.92
CA THR A 63 -5.98 19.87 -8.82
C THR A 63 -5.03 18.82 -8.25
N GLN A 64 -4.24 18.21 -9.13
CA GLN A 64 -3.15 17.33 -8.71
C GLN A 64 -2.17 18.06 -7.79
N ASP A 65 -1.79 19.29 -8.14
CA ASP A 65 -0.81 20.07 -7.38
C ASP A 65 -1.26 20.32 -5.94
N GLU A 66 -2.55 20.63 -5.73
CA GLU A 66 -3.13 20.78 -4.39
C GLU A 66 -3.07 19.49 -3.57
N PHE A 67 -3.34 18.34 -4.20
CA PHE A 67 -3.22 17.04 -3.53
C PHE A 67 -1.77 16.73 -3.16
N GLU A 68 -0.85 16.89 -4.12
CA GLU A 68 0.57 16.58 -3.93
C GLU A 68 1.23 17.48 -2.89
N GLU A 69 0.81 18.75 -2.79
CA GLU A 69 1.30 19.64 -1.72
C GLU A 69 0.97 19.06 -0.34
N VAL A 70 -0.26 18.61 -0.14
CA VAL A 70 -0.69 18.01 1.12
C VAL A 70 0.01 16.67 1.37
N TRP A 71 0.09 15.81 0.34
CA TRP A 71 0.76 14.51 0.41
C TRP A 71 2.23 14.64 0.80
N ASN A 72 2.98 15.50 0.11
CA ASN A 72 4.41 15.71 0.34
C ASN A 72 4.67 16.36 1.69
N ARG A 73 3.81 17.30 2.12
CA ARG A 73 3.94 17.94 3.43
C ARG A 73 3.84 16.93 4.58
N ILE A 74 2.92 15.97 4.49
CA ILE A 74 2.72 14.95 5.54
C ILE A 74 3.84 13.90 5.48
N ASN A 75 4.28 13.52 4.27
CA ASN A 75 5.35 12.54 4.10
C ASN A 75 6.76 13.10 4.32
N ARG A 76 6.93 14.40 4.57
CA ARG A 76 8.24 15.05 4.70
C ARG A 76 9.14 14.35 5.72
N ASP A 77 8.57 13.92 6.84
CA ASP A 77 9.30 13.26 7.92
C ASP A 77 9.79 11.84 7.53
N GLN A 78 9.20 11.23 6.50
CA GLN A 78 9.58 9.90 6.02
C GLN A 78 10.81 9.92 5.11
N THR A 79 11.12 11.07 4.51
CA THR A 79 12.16 11.19 3.48
C THR A 79 13.53 10.68 3.97
N GLN A 80 13.88 10.97 5.22
CA GLN A 80 15.15 10.54 5.81
C GLN A 80 15.19 9.02 6.02
N SER A 81 14.16 8.47 6.68
CA SER A 81 14.03 7.03 6.92
C SER A 81 14.00 6.25 5.61
N TRP A 82 13.39 6.81 4.57
CA TRP A 82 13.33 6.18 3.25
C TRP A 82 14.71 6.02 2.60
N VAL A 83 15.55 7.06 2.63
CA VAL A 83 16.92 7.00 2.09
C VAL A 83 17.75 5.94 2.82
N GLU A 84 17.59 5.83 4.13
CA GLU A 84 18.27 4.81 4.94
C GLU A 84 17.78 3.39 4.63
N LEU A 85 16.47 3.20 4.50
CA LEU A 85 15.88 1.91 4.15
C LEU A 85 16.32 1.45 2.76
N LYS A 86 16.37 2.34 1.76
CA LYS A 86 16.88 1.99 0.41
C LYS A 86 18.33 1.52 0.44
N SER A 87 19.14 2.05 1.34
CA SER A 87 20.53 1.60 1.52
C SER A 87 20.62 0.21 2.15
N LYS A 88 19.65 -0.17 3.00
CA LYS A 88 19.54 -1.51 3.61
C LYS A 88 18.91 -2.55 2.68
N LEU A 89 18.06 -2.10 1.76
CA LEU A 89 17.31 -2.91 0.80
C LEU A 89 17.63 -2.50 -0.65
N PRO A 90 18.88 -2.72 -1.11
CA PRO A 90 19.25 -2.45 -2.50
C PRO A 90 18.51 -3.38 -3.48
N LEU A 91 18.48 -3.01 -4.75
CA LEU A 91 17.94 -3.86 -5.81
C LEU A 91 18.56 -5.27 -5.80
N GLY A 92 17.75 -6.28 -6.04
CA GLY A 92 18.13 -7.70 -5.99
C GLY A 92 18.10 -8.32 -4.58
N THR A 93 17.86 -7.53 -3.53
CA THR A 93 17.71 -8.08 -2.17
C THR A 93 16.49 -8.99 -2.09
N LYS A 94 16.67 -10.19 -1.53
CA LYS A 94 15.55 -11.08 -1.21
C LYS A 94 14.89 -10.65 0.08
N VAL A 95 13.57 -10.48 0.03
CA VAL A 95 12.74 -10.14 1.18
C VAL A 95 11.64 -11.18 1.34
N THR A 96 11.13 -11.33 2.57
CA THR A 96 10.00 -12.22 2.87
C THR A 96 9.08 -11.55 3.88
N GLY A 97 7.78 -11.67 3.65
CA GLY A 97 6.80 -11.07 4.54
C GLY A 97 5.36 -11.50 4.24
N PRO A 98 4.42 -11.25 5.16
CA PRO A 98 3.02 -11.60 4.95
C PRO A 98 2.32 -10.58 4.05
N ILE A 99 1.37 -11.07 3.25
CA ILE A 99 0.37 -10.26 2.57
C ILE A 99 -0.51 -9.62 3.62
N GLU A 100 -0.55 -8.29 3.63
CA GLU A 100 -1.35 -7.51 4.55
C GLU A 100 -2.69 -7.09 3.95
N VAL A 101 -2.67 -6.69 2.68
CA VAL A 101 -3.87 -6.22 1.97
C VAL A 101 -3.70 -6.41 0.46
N LEU A 102 -4.82 -6.54 -0.22
CA LEU A 102 -4.91 -6.63 -1.68
C LEU A 102 -5.59 -5.36 -2.17
N TYR A 103 -4.88 -4.55 -2.95
CA TYR A 103 -5.40 -3.32 -3.55
C TYR A 103 -5.45 -3.44 -5.08
N PRO A 104 -6.23 -2.58 -5.76
CA PRO A 104 -6.22 -2.51 -7.22
C PRO A 104 -4.82 -2.31 -7.82
N GLN A 105 -3.95 -1.58 -7.11
CA GLN A 105 -2.57 -1.33 -7.48
C GLN A 105 -1.62 -2.53 -7.28
N GLY A 106 -2.00 -3.51 -6.47
CA GLY A 106 -1.17 -4.68 -6.20
C GLY A 106 -1.35 -5.28 -4.80
N VAL A 107 -0.42 -6.17 -4.45
CA VAL A 107 -0.39 -6.87 -3.17
C VAL A 107 0.55 -6.14 -2.24
N ILE A 108 0.05 -5.62 -1.11
CA ILE A 108 0.92 -5.02 -0.10
C ILE A 108 1.44 -6.12 0.83
N VAL A 109 2.76 -6.15 0.97
CA VAL A 109 3.50 -7.09 1.79
C VAL A 109 4.20 -6.31 2.89
N SER A 110 4.01 -6.67 4.16
CA SER A 110 4.83 -6.08 5.22
C SER A 110 6.19 -6.75 5.26
N LEU A 111 7.24 -5.98 5.53
CA LEU A 111 8.60 -6.46 5.75
C LEU A 111 8.98 -6.20 7.21
N PRO A 112 8.62 -7.10 8.15
CA PRO A 112 8.72 -6.83 9.59
C PRO A 112 10.14 -6.55 10.06
N ASP A 113 11.13 -7.20 9.44
CA ASP A 113 12.55 -7.04 9.78
C ASP A 113 13.08 -5.61 9.53
N PHE A 114 12.38 -4.83 8.71
CA PHE A 114 12.76 -3.48 8.30
C PHE A 114 11.70 -2.43 8.64
N ASP A 115 10.60 -2.83 9.29
CA ASP A 115 9.45 -1.97 9.59
C ASP A 115 8.97 -1.15 8.39
N THR A 116 8.82 -1.82 7.24
CA THR A 116 8.46 -1.16 5.97
C THR A 116 7.49 -2.00 5.15
N LEU A 117 6.97 -1.42 4.08
CA LEU A 117 6.00 -2.04 3.18
C LEU A 117 6.59 -2.21 1.78
N ALA A 118 6.16 -3.29 1.13
CA ALA A 118 6.45 -3.58 -0.25
C ALA A 118 5.17 -3.78 -1.05
N ILE A 119 5.24 -3.54 -2.36
CA ILE A 119 4.16 -3.79 -3.31
C ILE A 119 4.61 -4.82 -4.35
N ALA A 120 3.80 -5.85 -4.56
CA ALA A 120 4.00 -6.87 -5.57
C ALA A 120 2.86 -6.84 -6.60
N ASN A 121 3.15 -7.24 -7.83
CA ASN A 121 2.11 -7.38 -8.85
C ASN A 121 1.16 -8.55 -8.49
N TYR A 122 -0.15 -8.27 -8.51
CA TYR A 122 -1.17 -9.26 -8.18
C TYR A 122 -1.18 -10.46 -9.14
N GLU A 123 -1.13 -10.21 -10.45
CA GLU A 123 -1.17 -11.27 -11.46
C GLU A 123 0.04 -12.19 -11.37
N GLU A 124 1.23 -11.63 -11.15
CA GLU A 124 2.45 -12.41 -10.90
C GLU A 124 2.32 -13.26 -9.64
N CYS A 125 1.79 -12.70 -8.54
CA CYS A 125 1.54 -13.47 -7.31
C CYS A 125 0.53 -14.60 -7.57
N ALA A 126 -0.53 -14.33 -8.32
CA ALA A 126 -1.61 -15.28 -8.59
C ALA A 126 -1.11 -16.42 -9.50
N ALA A 127 -0.29 -16.10 -10.49
CA ALA A 127 0.33 -17.07 -11.39
C ALA A 127 1.30 -18.00 -10.65
N ASN A 128 2.02 -17.49 -9.66
CA ASN A 128 2.98 -18.26 -8.85
C ASN A 128 2.33 -19.02 -7.67
N TYR A 129 1.03 -18.83 -7.41
CA TYR A 129 0.31 -19.54 -6.35
C TYR A 129 -0.58 -20.65 -6.90
N LYS A 130 -0.24 -21.91 -6.56
CA LYS A 130 -0.92 -23.12 -7.08
C LYS A 130 -2.45 -23.11 -6.88
N ASN A 131 -2.93 -22.58 -5.76
CA ASN A 131 -4.36 -22.59 -5.42
C ASN A 131 -5.11 -21.36 -5.98
N ARG A 132 -4.40 -20.40 -6.61
CA ARG A 132 -4.92 -19.15 -7.21
C ARG A 132 -5.77 -18.24 -6.30
N ASN A 133 -6.04 -18.63 -5.07
CA ASN A 133 -6.83 -17.85 -4.11
C ASN A 133 -5.89 -17.10 -3.16
N LEU A 134 -5.33 -16.00 -3.64
CA LEU A 134 -4.54 -15.07 -2.84
C LEU A 134 -5.42 -14.43 -1.76
N HIS A 135 -4.93 -14.40 -0.52
CA HIS A 135 -5.60 -13.77 0.59
C HIS A 135 -4.58 -13.28 1.62
N LYS A 136 -5.04 -12.41 2.52
CA LYS A 136 -4.26 -11.88 3.64
C LYS A 136 -3.68 -13.02 4.49
N GLY A 137 -2.44 -12.87 4.94
CA GLY A 137 -1.75 -13.83 5.81
C GLY A 137 -0.89 -14.88 5.09
N LEU A 138 -1.00 -15.01 3.75
CA LEU A 138 -0.01 -15.75 2.96
C LEU A 138 1.33 -15.03 2.98
N TYR A 139 2.44 -15.76 2.85
CA TYR A 139 3.78 -15.16 2.80
C TYR A 139 4.28 -15.04 1.37
N VAL A 140 4.92 -13.92 1.06
CA VAL A 140 5.57 -13.65 -0.22
C VAL A 140 7.07 -13.59 0.03
N THR A 141 7.83 -14.39 -0.72
CA THR A 141 9.28 -14.22 -0.87
C THR A 141 9.54 -13.67 -2.26
N ALA A 142 10.23 -12.53 -2.36
CA ALA A 142 10.43 -11.82 -3.63
C ALA A 142 11.76 -11.04 -3.62
N ASP A 143 12.18 -10.57 -4.80
CA ASP A 143 13.36 -9.72 -4.97
C ASP A 143 12.94 -8.25 -5.06
N ILE A 144 13.68 -7.33 -4.42
CA ILE A 144 13.51 -5.88 -4.65
C ILE A 144 13.89 -5.57 -6.10
N ILE A 145 12.96 -5.06 -6.90
CA ILE A 145 13.17 -4.70 -8.32
C ILE A 145 13.06 -3.19 -8.58
N GLY A 146 12.56 -2.43 -7.60
CA GLY A 146 12.41 -0.99 -7.73
C GLY A 146 11.92 -0.34 -6.46
N TYR A 147 11.64 0.96 -6.56
CA TYR A 147 11.22 1.81 -5.46
C TYR A 147 10.05 2.67 -5.94
N ASP A 148 8.93 2.63 -5.23
CA ASP A 148 7.84 3.59 -5.41
C ASP A 148 8.20 4.83 -4.58
N GLU A 149 8.74 5.85 -5.27
CA GLU A 149 9.16 7.09 -4.63
C GLU A 149 7.96 7.98 -4.22
N VAL A 150 6.74 7.66 -4.65
CA VAL A 150 5.53 8.42 -4.30
C VAL A 150 4.92 7.89 -3.01
N ASN A 151 4.80 6.56 -2.90
CA ASN A 151 4.23 5.90 -1.73
C ASN A 151 5.28 5.44 -0.70
N TYR A 152 6.56 5.51 -1.03
CA TYR A 152 7.64 4.96 -0.19
C TYR A 152 7.50 3.45 0.05
N TRP A 153 7.10 2.74 -1.00
CA TRP A 153 6.99 1.28 -1.00
C TRP A 153 8.11 0.65 -1.81
N PHE A 154 8.62 -0.49 -1.34
CA PHE A 154 9.56 -1.29 -2.12
C PHE A 154 8.80 -2.06 -3.20
N VAL A 155 9.20 -1.93 -4.46
CA VAL A 155 8.61 -2.72 -5.55
C VAL A 155 9.31 -4.07 -5.59
N VAL A 156 8.55 -5.15 -5.46
CA VAL A 156 9.09 -6.51 -5.45
C VAL A 156 8.60 -7.34 -6.65
N GLY A 157 9.50 -8.15 -7.18
CA GLY A 157 9.26 -9.02 -8.33
C GLY A 157 9.68 -10.46 -8.09
N ASN A 158 9.34 -11.33 -9.03
CA ASN A 158 9.53 -12.78 -8.93
C ASN A 158 8.90 -13.41 -7.66
N PRO A 159 7.62 -13.09 -7.34
CA PRO A 159 7.02 -13.49 -6.09
C PRO A 159 6.84 -15.01 -5.99
N ARG A 160 7.22 -15.58 -4.86
CA ARG A 160 6.91 -16.95 -4.46
C ARG A 160 5.98 -16.93 -3.27
N ILE A 161 4.80 -17.51 -3.43
CA ILE A 161 3.75 -17.50 -2.41
C ILE A 161 3.78 -18.79 -1.60
N ILE A 162 3.80 -18.66 -0.28
CA ILE A 162 3.87 -19.78 0.67
C ILE A 162 2.71 -19.66 1.66
N ASP A 163 1.93 -20.74 1.79
CA ASP A 163 0.97 -20.91 2.87
C ASP A 163 1.66 -21.62 4.05
N MET A 164 2.02 -20.84 5.07
CA MET A 164 2.71 -21.36 6.25
C MET A 164 1.83 -22.33 7.06
N GLN A 165 0.50 -22.19 7.03
CA GLN A 165 -0.39 -23.12 7.73
C GLN A 165 -0.47 -24.48 7.02
N GLN A 166 -0.45 -24.51 5.69
CA GLN A 166 -0.33 -25.77 4.95
C GLN A 166 1.04 -26.42 5.12
N LYS A 167 2.12 -25.62 5.22
CA LYS A 167 3.48 -26.13 5.43
C LYS A 167 3.63 -26.81 6.80
N LEU A 168 3.07 -26.23 7.86
CA LEU A 168 3.07 -26.84 9.19
C LEU A 168 2.26 -28.15 9.22
N ARG A 169 1.06 -28.15 8.63
CA ARG A 169 0.18 -29.34 8.56
C ARG A 169 0.75 -30.50 7.73
N SER A 170 1.64 -30.22 6.77
CA SER A 170 2.32 -31.27 5.99
C SER A 170 3.53 -31.85 6.72
N GLN A 171 4.19 -31.06 7.58
CA GLN A 171 5.28 -31.53 8.43
C GLN A 171 4.79 -32.37 9.61
N GLU A 172 3.59 -32.13 10.15
CA GLU A 172 2.98 -32.95 11.21
C GLU A 172 2.43 -34.31 10.71
N ARG A 173 2.37 -34.51 9.39
CA ARG A 173 1.90 -35.77 8.75
C ARG A 173 3.04 -36.64 8.23
N THR A 174 4.30 -36.27 8.48
CA THR A 174 5.50 -37.03 8.10
C THR A 174 6.21 -37.52 9.35
#